data_AF-A0A850GNL8-F1
#
_entry.id   AF-A0A850GNL8-F1
#
_cell.length_a   1.000
_cell.length_b   1.000
_cell.length_c   1.000
_cell.angle_alpha   90.00
_cell.angle_beta   90.00
_cell.angle_gamma   90.00
#
_symmetry.space_group_name_H-M   'P 1'
#
loop_
_entity.id
_entity.type
_entity.pdbx_description
1 polymer ?
#
loop_
_entity_poly.entity_id
_entity_poly.type
_entity_poly.pdbx_seq_one_letter_code
_entity_poly.pdbx_strand_id
1 'polypeptide(L)'
;MDVTAIAAQNQRSGGYSVDTWIALEVPPMTKLWQGANKGNVNISNYFFSEQDAREVTGAYTETQAYRFAETLWRMAQVRPHPEHGFRSGIIEYVVDLPLTAAVGVCRANTAYGSGSIFQYFIADGDLDKVFSTGRRFKFERTRY
;
A
#
# COMPACT_ATOMS: atom_id res chain seq x y z
N MET A 1 -1.55 2.33 -22.88
CA MET A 1 -0.27 2.75 -22.26
C MET A 1 0.04 1.72 -21.18
N ASP A 2 1.27 1.24 -21.09
CA ASP A 2 1.66 0.18 -20.15
C ASP A 2 1.52 0.68 -18.69
N VAL A 3 0.89 -0.12 -17.82
CA VAL A 3 0.69 0.20 -16.40
C VAL A 3 2.01 0.46 -15.66
N THR A 4 3.09 -0.20 -16.06
CA THR A 4 4.42 0.03 -15.46
C THR A 4 4.97 1.42 -15.80
N ALA A 5 4.75 1.88 -17.04
CA ALA A 5 5.13 3.22 -17.48
C ALA A 5 4.30 4.31 -16.78
N ILE A 6 3.00 4.06 -16.59
CA ILE A 6 2.12 4.96 -15.82
C ILE A 6 2.60 5.05 -14.37
N ALA A 7 2.89 3.90 -13.74
CA ALA A 7 3.39 3.84 -12.37
C ALA A 7 4.72 4.61 -12.22
N ALA A 8 5.67 4.40 -13.15
CA ALA A 8 6.95 5.09 -13.16
C ALA A 8 6.78 6.62 -13.32
N GLN A 9 5.86 7.07 -14.18
CA GLN A 9 5.58 8.49 -14.37
C GLN A 9 4.91 9.12 -13.15
N ASN A 10 3.91 8.45 -12.56
CA ASN A 10 3.21 8.93 -11.37
C ASN A 10 4.18 9.07 -10.19
N GLN A 11 5.05 8.08 -10.01
CA GLN A 11 6.03 8.09 -8.94
C GLN A 11 7.12 9.16 -9.12
N ARG A 12 7.65 9.33 -10.34
CA ARG A 12 8.62 10.42 -10.66
C ARG A 12 8.03 11.79 -10.35
N SER A 13 6.75 11.98 -10.65
CA SER A 13 6.04 13.25 -10.39
C SER A 13 5.83 13.49 -8.88
N GLY A 14 5.76 12.42 -8.07
CA GLY A 14 5.61 12.48 -6.62
C GLY A 14 6.92 12.54 -5.82
N GLY A 15 8.09 12.50 -6.46
CA GLY A 15 9.40 12.58 -5.79
C GLY A 15 9.86 11.30 -5.08
N TYR A 16 9.26 10.15 -5.39
CA TYR A 16 9.66 8.83 -4.86
C TYR A 16 10.30 7.97 -5.96
N SER A 17 11.08 6.94 -5.60
CA SER A 17 11.70 6.01 -6.56
C SER A 17 11.62 4.55 -6.10
N VAL A 18 11.09 3.66 -6.95
CA VAL A 18 11.35 2.21 -6.88
C VAL A 18 12.43 1.82 -7.90
N ASP A 19 13.07 0.67 -7.68
CA ASP A 19 14.07 0.11 -8.62
C ASP A 19 13.47 -0.20 -9.99
N THR A 20 12.32 -0.88 -10.02
CA THR A 20 11.63 -1.31 -11.25
C THR A 20 10.18 -1.60 -10.95
N TRP A 21 9.31 -1.35 -11.92
CA TRP A 21 7.90 -1.75 -11.91
C TRP A 21 7.73 -2.94 -12.86
N ILE A 22 7.02 -3.97 -12.42
CA ILE A 22 6.69 -5.16 -13.21
C ILE A 22 5.16 -5.26 -13.30
N ALA A 23 4.61 -5.50 -14.48
CA ALA A 23 3.18 -5.73 -14.63
C ALA A 23 2.83 -7.13 -14.12
N LEU A 24 1.79 -7.23 -13.29
CA LEU A 24 1.29 -8.50 -12.77
C LEU A 24 -0.24 -8.50 -12.80
N GLU A 25 -0.81 -9.65 -13.16
CA GLU A 25 -2.25 -9.85 -13.09
C GLU A 25 -2.65 -10.15 -11.65
N VAL A 26 -3.55 -9.33 -11.11
CA VAL A 26 -4.07 -9.48 -9.75
C VAL A 26 -5.41 -10.21 -9.83
N PRO A 27 -5.53 -11.41 -9.24
CA PRO A 27 -6.76 -12.17 -9.32
C PRO A 27 -7.88 -11.55 -8.46
N PRO A 28 -9.16 -11.85 -8.80
CA PRO A 28 -10.27 -11.56 -7.91
C PRO A 28 -10.06 -12.12 -6.51
N MET A 29 -10.68 -11.49 -5.52
CA MET A 29 -10.58 -11.82 -4.10
C MET A 29 -9.21 -11.55 -3.46
N THR A 30 -8.22 -11.02 -4.20
CA THR A 30 -6.98 -10.53 -3.60
C THR A 30 -7.29 -9.38 -2.65
N LYS A 31 -6.80 -9.50 -1.41
CA LYS A 31 -6.95 -8.46 -0.38
C LYS A 31 -5.83 -7.44 -0.51
N LEU A 32 -6.24 -6.18 -0.60
CA LEU A 32 -5.37 -5.03 -0.77
C LEU A 32 -5.55 -4.06 0.40
N TRP A 33 -4.48 -3.39 0.75
CA TRP A 33 -4.45 -2.40 1.83
C TRP A 33 -3.96 -1.06 1.31
N GLN A 34 -4.66 0.00 1.71
CA GLN A 34 -4.27 1.37 1.40
C GLN A 34 -4.13 2.17 2.70
N GLY A 35 -3.16 3.09 2.75
CA GLY A 35 -3.08 4.09 3.80
C GLY A 35 -4.28 5.04 3.82
N ALA A 36 -4.89 5.21 5.00
CA ALA A 36 -6.03 6.10 5.24
C ALA A 36 -5.60 7.45 5.84
N ASN A 37 -6.04 8.56 5.27
CA ASN A 37 -5.85 9.89 5.86
C ASN A 37 -7.01 10.25 6.80
N LYS A 38 -6.73 11.09 7.80
CA LYS A 38 -7.72 11.53 8.78
C LYS A 38 -8.89 12.24 8.05
N GLY A 39 -10.04 11.58 7.98
CA GLY A 39 -11.26 12.11 7.36
C GLY A 39 -11.36 11.97 5.84
N ASN A 40 -10.35 11.41 5.16
CA ASN A 40 -10.37 11.28 3.70
C ASN A 40 -10.37 9.81 3.27
N VAL A 41 -11.41 9.41 2.56
CA VAL A 41 -11.69 8.02 2.13
C VAL A 41 -11.28 7.80 0.66
N ASN A 42 -10.75 8.82 -0.01
CA ASN A 42 -10.42 8.71 -1.42
C ASN A 42 -9.44 7.55 -1.68
N ILE A 43 -9.88 6.65 -2.56
CA ILE A 43 -9.06 5.56 -3.07
C ILE A 43 -7.86 6.19 -3.80
N SER A 44 -6.66 5.68 -3.49
CA SER A 44 -5.43 6.08 -4.17
C SER A 44 -5.01 4.98 -5.11
N ASN A 45 -4.11 5.27 -6.04
CA ASN A 45 -3.55 4.26 -6.94
C ASN A 45 -2.60 3.26 -6.25
N TYR A 46 -2.18 3.51 -5.01
CA TYR A 46 -1.16 2.71 -4.34
C TYR A 46 -1.74 1.79 -3.25
N PHE A 47 -1.40 0.51 -3.36
CA PHE A 47 -1.89 -0.56 -2.48
C PHE A 47 -0.75 -1.48 -2.02
N PHE A 48 -1.05 -2.32 -1.04
CA PHE A 48 -0.19 -3.41 -0.58
C PHE A 48 -1.01 -4.71 -0.51
N SER A 49 -0.45 -5.81 -1.02
CA SER A 49 -1.07 -7.15 -0.91
C SER A 49 -0.97 -7.67 0.53
N GLU A 50 -2.07 -8.19 1.09
CA GLU A 50 -2.04 -8.84 2.40
C GLU A 50 -1.11 -10.06 2.39
N GLN A 51 -1.15 -10.84 1.32
CA GLN A 51 -0.39 -12.07 1.18
C GLN A 51 1.11 -11.78 1.13
N ASP A 52 1.52 -10.86 0.26
CA ASP A 52 2.91 -10.46 0.09
C ASP A 52 3.49 -9.89 1.39
N ALA A 53 2.71 -9.10 2.11
CA ALA A 53 3.12 -8.56 3.40
C ALA A 53 3.24 -9.63 4.50
N ARG A 54 2.59 -10.80 4.36
CA ARG A 54 2.80 -11.96 5.24
C ARG A 54 4.08 -12.72 4.89
N GLU A 55 4.50 -12.69 3.63
CA GLU A 55 5.68 -13.41 3.13
C GLU A 55 6.99 -12.63 3.38
N VAL A 56 6.94 -11.30 3.49
CA VAL A 56 8.10 -10.48 3.87
C VAL A 56 8.46 -10.73 5.34
N THR A 57 9.70 -11.18 5.55
CA THR A 57 10.26 -11.77 6.77
C THR A 57 10.04 -10.95 8.05
N GLY A 58 9.55 -11.61 9.11
CA GLY A 58 9.63 -11.14 10.52
C GLY A 58 8.42 -10.37 11.07
N ALA A 59 7.40 -10.06 10.27
CA ALA A 59 6.27 -9.24 10.72
C ALA A 59 5.20 -9.99 11.55
N TYR A 60 5.28 -11.31 11.64
CA TYR A 60 4.20 -12.12 12.22
C TYR A 60 4.71 -13.21 13.15
N THR A 61 4.91 -12.85 14.41
CA THR A 61 4.84 -13.80 15.53
C THR A 61 3.56 -13.64 16.36
N GLU A 62 2.73 -12.61 16.12
CA GLU A 62 1.51 -12.38 16.91
C GLU A 62 0.27 -12.13 16.05
N THR A 63 -0.84 -12.76 16.43
CA THR A 63 -2.15 -12.82 15.74
C THR A 63 -2.97 -11.52 15.79
N GLN A 64 -2.38 -10.40 16.20
CA GLN A 64 -3.11 -9.13 16.34
C GLN A 64 -3.10 -8.35 15.01
N ALA A 65 -4.24 -8.29 14.33
CA ALA A 65 -4.40 -7.60 13.04
C ALA A 65 -3.99 -6.11 13.06
N TYR A 66 -4.05 -5.46 14.22
CA TYR A 66 -3.53 -4.10 14.40
C TYR A 66 -2.00 -4.01 14.22
N ARG A 67 -1.24 -4.96 14.78
CA ARG A 67 0.22 -5.01 14.66
C ARG A 67 0.65 -5.29 13.23
N PHE A 68 -0.10 -6.11 12.50
CA PHE A 68 0.12 -6.30 11.07
C PHE A 68 -0.02 -5.01 10.29
N ALA A 69 -1.15 -4.33 10.47
CA ALA A 69 -1.45 -3.09 9.77
C ALA A 69 -0.36 -2.04 9.99
N GLU A 70 0.08 -1.88 11.25
CA GLU A 70 1.15 -0.97 11.62
C GLU A 70 2.51 -1.39 11.05
N THR A 71 2.82 -2.69 11.07
CA THR A 71 4.09 -3.22 10.52
C THR A 71 4.17 -3.05 9.01
N LEU A 72 3.11 -3.40 8.28
CA LEU A 72 2.99 -3.17 6.85
C LEU A 72 3.18 -1.69 6.52
N TRP A 73 2.61 -0.80 7.33
CA TRP A 73 2.76 0.64 7.14
C TRP A 73 4.18 1.15 7.41
N ARG A 74 4.83 0.66 8.48
CA ARG A 74 6.24 0.98 8.76
C ARG A 74 7.15 0.47 7.64
N MET A 75 6.88 -0.70 7.08
CA MET A 75 7.65 -1.23 5.95
C MET A 75 7.44 -0.40 4.66
N ALA A 76 6.28 0.23 4.50
CA ALA A 76 5.94 1.10 3.36
C ALA A 76 6.65 2.46 3.32
N GLN A 77 7.52 2.77 4.29
CA GLN A 77 8.48 3.90 4.24
C GLN A 77 7.87 5.29 4.25
N VAL A 78 6.66 5.43 4.78
CA VAL A 78 5.93 6.68 4.69
C VAL A 78 6.26 7.56 5.88
N ARG A 79 6.89 8.71 5.63
CA ARG A 79 7.11 9.76 6.64
C ARG A 79 5.76 10.26 7.16
N PRO A 80 5.58 10.45 8.48
CA PRO A 80 4.50 11.25 9.03
C PRO A 80 4.51 12.68 8.43
N HIS A 81 3.60 13.00 7.51
CA HIS A 81 3.50 14.32 6.90
C HIS A 81 2.42 15.19 7.59
N PRO A 82 2.59 16.51 7.78
CA PRO A 82 1.59 17.35 8.44
C PRO A 82 0.31 17.58 7.62
N GLU A 83 0.41 17.90 6.32
CA GLU A 83 -0.77 18.08 5.43
C GLU A 83 -1.24 16.80 4.75
N HIS A 84 -0.31 16.04 4.16
CA HIS A 84 -0.59 14.72 3.60
C HIS A 84 -0.61 13.58 4.64
N GLY A 85 -0.46 13.88 5.94
CA GLY A 85 -0.71 12.97 7.06
C GLY A 85 0.34 11.88 7.33
N PHE A 86 0.68 11.67 8.61
CA PHE A 86 0.71 10.30 9.13
C PHE A 86 -0.62 9.69 8.74
N ARG A 87 -0.62 8.67 7.87
CA ARG A 87 -1.86 7.93 7.60
C ARG A 87 -2.31 7.40 8.94
N SER A 88 -3.44 7.89 9.43
CA SER A 88 -3.93 7.56 10.77
C SER A 88 -4.52 6.15 10.83
N GLY A 89 -4.14 5.29 9.88
CA GLY A 89 -4.75 4.00 9.66
C GLY A 89 -4.52 3.43 8.27
N ILE A 90 -5.07 2.25 8.06
CA ILE A 90 -5.20 1.60 6.74
C ILE A 90 -6.64 1.13 6.53
N ILE A 91 -7.05 1.06 5.27
CA ILE A 91 -8.35 0.56 4.82
C ILE A 91 -8.11 -0.70 4.00
N GLU A 92 -8.95 -1.70 4.24
CA GLU A 92 -8.99 -2.93 3.45
C GLU A 92 -9.85 -2.73 2.20
N TYR A 93 -9.33 -3.26 1.09
CA TYR A 93 -9.98 -3.39 -0.19
C TYR A 93 -9.88 -4.83 -0.65
N VAL A 94 -10.72 -5.19 -1.61
CA VAL A 94 -10.63 -6.46 -2.31
C VAL A 94 -10.87 -6.24 -3.80
N VAL A 95 -10.18 -7.03 -4.60
CA VAL A 95 -10.31 -7.05 -6.06
C VAL A 95 -11.60 -7.79 -6.43
N ASP A 96 -12.51 -7.14 -7.14
CA ASP A 96 -13.76 -7.72 -7.64
C ASP A 96 -13.55 -8.43 -8.98
N LEU A 97 -12.87 -7.74 -9.90
CA LEU A 97 -12.59 -8.21 -11.25
C LEU A 97 -11.08 -8.28 -11.49
N PRO A 98 -10.59 -9.22 -12.32
CA PRO A 98 -9.17 -9.29 -12.66
C PRO A 98 -8.67 -7.93 -13.19
N LEU A 99 -7.51 -7.51 -12.70
CA LEU A 99 -6.88 -6.26 -13.10
C LEU A 99 -5.37 -6.45 -13.27
N THR A 100 -4.75 -5.58 -14.05
CA THR A 100 -3.29 -5.56 -14.17
C THR A 100 -2.75 -4.43 -13.31
N ALA A 101 -1.96 -4.77 -12.30
CA ALA A 101 -1.25 -3.81 -11.48
C ALA A 101 0.22 -3.75 -11.87
N ALA A 102 0.85 -2.60 -11.67
CA ALA A 102 2.30 -2.52 -11.63
C ALA A 102 2.79 -2.79 -10.20
N VAL A 103 3.71 -3.72 -10.03
CA VAL A 103 4.29 -4.09 -8.74
C VAL A 103 5.73 -3.62 -8.69
N GLY A 104 6.09 -2.94 -7.61
CA GLY A 104 7.45 -2.45 -7.33
C GLY A 104 7.84 -2.74 -5.88
N VAL A 105 9.13 -2.71 -5.59
CA VAL A 105 9.63 -2.91 -4.22
C VAL A 105 9.91 -1.56 -3.56
N CYS A 106 9.40 -1.35 -2.35
CA CYS A 106 9.75 -0.20 -1.53
C CYS A 106 11.22 -0.30 -1.06
N ARG A 107 12.09 0.60 -1.50
CA ARG A 107 13.54 0.61 -1.19
C ARG A 107 13.84 1.15 0.20
N ALA A 108 14.45 0.37 1.11
CA ALA A 108 14.78 0.76 2.51
C ALA A 108 15.01 2.27 2.77
N ASN A 109 14.24 2.86 3.68
CA ASN A 109 14.39 4.24 4.13
C ASN A 109 14.61 4.24 5.63
N THR A 110 15.88 4.20 6.04
CA THR A 110 16.31 3.97 7.43
C THR A 110 15.74 4.96 8.44
N ALA A 111 15.26 6.12 8.00
CA ALA A 111 14.59 7.09 8.87
C ALA A 111 13.12 6.75 9.20
N TYR A 112 12.45 5.93 8.38
CA TYR A 112 10.99 5.71 8.47
C TYR A 112 10.54 4.25 8.37
N GLY A 113 11.36 3.36 7.77
CA GLY A 113 10.93 2.02 7.44
C GLY A 113 12.02 1.14 6.85
N SER A 114 12.00 -0.15 7.19
CA SER A 114 12.93 -1.14 6.62
C SER A 114 12.79 -1.31 5.10
N GLY A 115 11.66 -0.92 4.51
CA GLY A 115 11.36 -1.23 3.11
C GLY A 115 11.08 -2.71 2.88
N SER A 116 11.39 -3.16 1.67
CA SER A 116 11.34 -4.56 1.23
C SER A 116 9.94 -5.16 1.12
N ILE A 117 8.91 -4.33 0.95
CA ILE A 117 7.56 -4.79 0.64
C ILE A 117 7.18 -4.47 -0.80
N PHE A 118 6.32 -5.32 -1.36
CA PHE A 118 5.70 -5.06 -2.65
C PHE A 118 4.63 -3.98 -2.52
N GLN A 119 4.77 -2.94 -3.33
CA GLN A 119 3.77 -1.91 -3.55
C GLN A 119 3.13 -2.16 -4.90
N TYR A 120 1.80 -2.12 -4.91
CA TYR A 120 0.97 -2.27 -6.09
C TYR A 120 0.50 -0.90 -6.54
N PHE A 121 0.60 -0.62 -7.82
CA PHE A 121 0.02 0.53 -8.49
C PHE A 121 -1.10 0.07 -9.41
N ILE A 122 -2.31 0.55 -9.16
CA ILE A 122 -3.51 0.31 -9.98
C ILE A 122 -3.86 1.62 -10.69
N ALA A 123 -3.95 1.59 -12.02
CA ALA A 123 -4.26 2.77 -12.82
C ALA A 123 -5.71 3.24 -12.59
N ASP A 124 -5.99 4.52 -12.79
CA ASP A 124 -7.30 5.12 -12.53
C ASP A 124 -8.47 4.39 -13.22
N GLY A 125 -8.24 3.91 -14.44
CA GLY A 125 -9.25 3.16 -15.22
C GLY A 125 -9.55 1.75 -14.70
N ASP A 126 -8.81 1.26 -13.70
CA ASP A 126 -9.02 -0.04 -13.05
C ASP A 126 -9.39 0.09 -11.56
N LEU A 127 -9.50 1.33 -11.02
CA LEU A 127 -9.86 1.55 -9.61
C LEU A 127 -11.32 1.20 -9.31
N ASP A 128 -12.18 1.12 -10.31
CA ASP A 128 -13.56 0.64 -10.17
C ASP A 128 -13.64 -0.89 -9.94
N LYS A 129 -12.55 -1.63 -10.18
CA LYS A 129 -12.44 -3.08 -9.94
C LYS A 129 -12.03 -3.44 -8.52
N VAL A 130 -11.83 -2.45 -7.65
CA VAL A 130 -11.48 -2.64 -6.24
C VAL A 130 -12.51 -1.96 -5.35
N PHE A 131 -13.04 -2.69 -4.36
CA PHE A 131 -14.01 -2.15 -3.41
C PHE A 131 -13.51 -2.22 -1.99
N SER A 132 -13.85 -1.19 -1.20
CA SER A 132 -13.55 -1.21 0.23
C SER A 132 -14.46 -2.20 0.94
N THR A 133 -13.88 -3.04 1.80
CA THR A 133 -14.65 -4.00 2.61
C THR A 133 -15.31 -3.34 3.82
N GLY A 134 -15.03 -2.06 4.07
CA GLY A 134 -15.41 -1.34 5.28
C GLY A 134 -14.50 -1.60 6.48
N ARG A 135 -13.59 -2.60 6.41
CA ARG A 135 -12.61 -2.86 7.46
C ARG A 135 -11.54 -1.78 7.46
N ARG A 136 -11.32 -1.19 8.64
CA ARG A 136 -10.33 -0.12 8.83
C ARG A 136 -9.59 -0.32 10.14
N PHE A 137 -8.28 -0.10 10.12
CA PHE A 137 -7.46 0.01 11.31
C PHE A 137 -7.05 1.46 11.47
N LYS A 138 -7.22 2.02 12.67
CA LYS A 138 -6.71 3.36 12.99
C LYS A 138 -5.43 3.20 13.76
N PHE A 139 -4.36 3.86 13.33
CA PHE A 139 -3.14 3.98 14.12
C PHE A 139 -3.32 5.12 15.10
N GLU A 140 -3.40 4.78 16.38
CA GLU A 140 -3.32 5.80 17.43
C GLU A 140 -1.86 6.25 17.52
N ARG A 141 -1.64 7.55 17.65
CA ARG A 141 -0.31 8.12 17.83
C ARG A 141 0.13 7.78 19.26
N THR A 142 0.54 6.54 19.50
CA THR A 142 1.19 6.18 20.76
C THR A 142 2.43 7.06 20.84
N ARG A 143 2.54 7.89 21.89
CA ARG A 143 3.74 8.69 22.12
C ARG A 143 4.94 7.74 22.07
N TYR A 144 5.80 7.90 21.07
CA TYR A 144 7.14 7.32 21.04
C TYR A 144 8.06 8.20 21.87
#